data_AF-A0A519KVR0-F1
#
_entry.id   AF-A0A519KVR0-F1
#
_cell.length_a   1.000
_cell.length_b   1.000
_cell.length_c   1.000
_cell.angle_alpha   90.00
_cell.angle_beta   90.00
_cell.angle_gamma   90.00
#
_symmetry.space_group_name_H-M   'P 1'
#
loop_
_entity.id
_entity.type
_entity.pdbx_description
1 polymer ?
#
loop_
_entity_poly.entity_id
_entity_poly.type
_entity_poly.pdbx_seq_one_letter_code
_entity_poly.pdbx_strand_id
1 'polypeptide(L)' 'MQGAPEQAVAMCFSDGMSEHVERLRAQAARARLLLKATTDPMTVRQLTEYAEECERNADLIEARQTRLH' A
#
# COMPACT_ATOMS: atom_id res chain seq x y z
N MET A 1 -31.44 -23.75 2.84
CA MET A 1 -30.30 -24.68 2.71
C MET A 1 -29.18 -23.86 2.07
N GLN A 2 -28.33 -23.16 2.82
CA GLN A 2 -27.20 -23.64 3.63
C GLN A 2 -26.23 -24.54 2.85
N GLY A 3 -24.94 -24.15 2.91
CA GLY A 3 -23.76 -24.95 2.56
C GLY A 3 -22.82 -24.21 1.60
N ALA A 4 -21.98 -23.28 2.07
CA ALA A 4 -20.58 -23.48 2.56
C ALA A 4 -19.57 -23.22 1.42
N PRO A 5 -18.35 -22.66 1.66
CA PRO A 5 -17.59 -22.59 2.91
C PRO A 5 -17.47 -21.14 3.41
N GLU A 6 -17.66 -20.91 4.71
CA GLU A 6 -16.56 -20.85 5.68
C GLU A 6 -15.56 -19.75 5.32
N GLN A 7 -15.55 -18.75 6.20
CA GLN A 7 -14.48 -17.82 6.40
C GLN A 7 -13.15 -18.58 6.40
N ALA A 8 -12.51 -18.67 5.24
CA ALA A 8 -11.07 -18.77 5.16
C ALA A 8 -10.55 -17.41 5.63
N VAL A 9 -10.69 -17.15 6.94
CA VAL A 9 -9.78 -16.26 7.65
C VAL A 9 -8.43 -16.91 7.39
N ALA A 10 -7.74 -16.42 6.37
CA ALA A 10 -6.32 -16.63 6.27
C ALA A 10 -5.74 -16.05 7.56
N MET A 11 -5.59 -16.90 8.58
CA MET A 11 -4.73 -16.65 9.72
C MET A 11 -3.30 -16.71 9.20
N CYS A 12 -2.89 -15.63 8.54
CA CYS A 12 -1.49 -15.39 8.25
C CYS A 12 -0.88 -14.69 9.47
N PHE A 13 -0.61 -15.46 10.53
CA PHE A 13 0.27 -14.99 11.59
C PHE A 13 1.71 -15.16 11.14
N SER A 14 2.24 -14.16 10.44
CA SER A 14 3.66 -13.77 10.23
C SER A 14 3.66 -12.65 9.18
N ASP A 15 4.30 -11.50 9.44
CA ASP A 15 4.55 -10.38 8.49
C ASP A 15 3.45 -9.36 8.15
N GLY A 16 2.40 -9.19 8.98
CA GLY A 16 1.37 -8.16 8.72
C GLY A 16 1.91 -6.73 8.52
N MET A 17 3.08 -6.40 9.09
CA MET A 17 3.75 -5.11 8.90
C MET A 17 4.52 -5.03 7.57
N SER A 18 5.28 -6.08 7.20
CA SER A 18 6.01 -6.14 5.92
C SER A 18 5.05 -6.16 4.72
N GLU A 19 3.97 -6.95 4.81
CA GLU A 19 2.92 -7.00 3.79
C GLU A 19 2.19 -5.65 3.64
N HIS A 20 2.09 -4.87 4.72
CA HIS A 20 1.49 -3.54 4.67
C HIS A 20 2.42 -2.53 3.98
N VAL A 21 3.71 -2.56 4.27
CA VAL A 21 4.75 -1.76 3.59
C VAL A 21 4.79 -2.09 2.11
N GLU A 22 4.81 -3.37 1.72
CA GLU A 22 4.80 -3.79 0.32
C GLU A 22 3.56 -3.29 -0.43
N ARG A 23 2.39 -3.33 0.21
CA ARG A 23 1.15 -2.77 -0.36
C ARG A 23 1.24 -1.27 -0.60
N LEU A 24 1.78 -0.50 0.35
CA LEU A 24 1.97 0.95 0.21
C LEU A 24 2.97 1.26 -0.92
N ARG A 25 4.09 0.54 -1.00
CA ARG A 25 5.08 0.68 -2.09
C ARG A 25 4.45 0.35 -3.45
N ALA A 26 3.64 -0.70 -3.54
CA ALA A 26 2.95 -1.08 -4.76
C ALA A 26 1.90 -0.03 -5.20
N GLN A 27 1.19 0.59 -4.25
CA GLN A 27 0.26 1.69 -4.53
C GLN A 27 0.98 2.93 -5.07
N ALA A 28 2.09 3.32 -4.46
CA ALA A 28 2.93 4.41 -4.96
C ALA A 28 3.44 4.15 -6.38
N ALA A 29 3.92 2.93 -6.66
CA ALA A 29 4.38 2.54 -7.99
C ALA A 29 3.26 2.61 -9.04
N ARG A 30 2.03 2.17 -8.69
CA ARG A 30 0.86 2.30 -9.56
C ARG A 30 0.49 3.75 -9.84
N ALA A 31 0.49 4.60 -8.82
CA ALA A 31 0.23 6.04 -8.98
C ALA A 31 1.27 6.69 -9.91
N ARG A 32 2.56 6.35 -9.75
CA ARG A 32 3.64 6.81 -10.64
C ARG A 32 3.51 6.30 -12.07
N LEU A 33 2.98 5.10 -12.28
CA LEU A 33 2.67 4.60 -13.63
C LEU A 33 1.51 5.40 -14.26
N LEU A 34 0.46 5.69 -13.50
CA LEU A 34 -0.67 6.49 -13.96
C LEU A 34 -0.25 7.93 -14.30
N LEU A 35 0.70 8.51 -13.56
CA LEU A 35 1.29 9.82 -13.86
C LEU A 35 1.92 9.89 -15.26
N LYS A 36 2.52 8.80 -15.74
CA LYS A 36 3.08 8.75 -17.10
C LYS A 36 2.01 8.73 -18.19
N ALA A 37 0.79 8.34 -17.83
CA ALA A 37 -0.33 8.17 -18.75
C ALA A 37 -1.32 9.35 -18.73
N THR A 38 -1.19 10.29 -17.79
CA THR A 38 -2.09 11.44 -17.66
C THR A 38 -1.34 12.76 -17.81
N THR A 39 -1.99 13.72 -18.46
CA THR A 39 -1.50 15.10 -18.61
C THR A 39 -2.43 16.12 -17.96
N ASP A 40 -3.54 15.66 -17.36
CA ASP A 40 -4.48 16.54 -16.66
C ASP A 40 -3.83 17.09 -15.37
N PRO A 41 -3.64 18.42 -15.23
CA PRO A 41 -2.90 18.98 -14.10
C PRO A 41 -3.49 18.64 -12.73
N MET A 42 -4.82 18.53 -12.63
CA MET A 42 -5.48 18.17 -11.37
C MET A 42 -5.20 16.72 -10.98
N THR A 43 -5.34 15.80 -11.94
CA THR A 43 -5.05 14.37 -11.77
C THR A 43 -3.57 14.13 -11.50
N VAL A 44 -2.68 14.85 -12.19
CA VAL A 44 -1.23 14.81 -11.94
C VAL A 44 -0.93 15.21 -10.50
N ARG A 45 -1.52 16.31 -10.00
CA ARG A 45 -1.33 16.74 -8.61
C ARG A 45 -1.82 15.67 -7.64
N GLN A 46 -3.04 15.15 -7.82
CA GLN A 46 -3.64 14.15 -6.95
C GLN A 46 -2.83 12.85 -6.89
N LEU A 47 -2.37 12.34 -8.04
CA LEU A 47 -1.57 11.12 -8.11
C LEU A 47 -0.17 11.31 -7.52
N THR A 48 0.41 12.52 -7.65
CA THR A 48 1.69 12.86 -7.04
C THR A 48 1.57 12.88 -5.52
N GLU A 49 0.60 13.62 -4.99
CA GLU A 49 0.32 13.69 -3.55
C GLU A 49 0.06 12.29 -2.96
N TYR A 50 -0.75 11.47 -3.64
CA TYR A 50 -1.05 10.11 -3.21
C TYR A 50 0.19 9.19 -3.23
N ALA A 51 1.05 9.29 -4.25
CA ALA A 51 2.28 8.50 -4.32
C ALA A 51 3.25 8.84 -3.18
N GLU A 52 3.44 10.14 -2.93
CA GLU A 52 4.29 10.63 -1.84
C GLU A 52 3.77 10.23 -0.46
N GLU A 53 2.46 10.27 -0.25
CA GLU A 53 1.83 9.82 0.99
C GLU A 53 2.06 8.33 1.24
N CYS A 54 1.87 7.50 0.21
CA CYS A 54 2.12 6.06 0.30
C CYS A 54 3.58 5.75 0.64
N GLU A 55 4.54 6.43 0.01
CA GLU A 55 5.97 6.27 0.27
C GLU A 55 6.34 6.70 1.68
N ARG A 56 5.86 7.87 2.12
CA ARG A 56 6.10 8.37 3.48
C ARG A 56 5.54 7.42 4.54
N ASN A 57 4.36 6.87 4.32
CA ASN A 57 3.74 5.92 5.25
C ASN A 57 4.55 4.61 5.33
N ALA A 58 5.01 4.10 4.18
CA ALA A 58 5.90 2.93 4.14
C ALA A 58 7.19 3.17 4.93
N ASP A 59 7.86 4.30 4.68
CA ASP A 59 9.10 4.68 5.37
C ASP A 59 8.90 4.83 6.89
N LEU A 60 7.78 5.43 7.33
CA LEU A 60 7.44 5.59 8.74
C LEU A 60 7.25 4.24 9.44
N ILE A 61 6.61 3.28 8.76
CA ILE A 61 6.40 1.94 9.28
C ILE A 61 7.73 1.19 9.40
N GLU A 62 8.56 1.20 8.35
CA GLU A 62 9.88 0.54 8.35
C GLU A 62 10.81 1.16 9.40
N ALA A 63 10.82 2.49 9.54
CA ALA A 63 11.61 3.18 10.55
C ALA A 63 11.15 2.83 11.97
N ARG A 64 9.83 2.69 12.19
CA ARG A 64 9.30 2.25 13.48
C ARG A 64 9.68 0.80 13.78
N GLN A 65 9.61 -0.10 12.80
CA GLN A 65 10.02 -1.49 12.95
C GLN A 65 11.51 -1.60 13.30
N THR A 66 12.37 -0.84 12.60
CA THR A 66 13.82 -0.83 12.83
C THR A 66 14.18 -0.35 14.25
N ARG A 67 13.37 0.51 14.87
CA ARG A 67 13.58 0.99 16.25
C ARG A 67 13.07 0.03 17.32
N LEU A 68 12.19 -0.91 16.97
CA LEU A 68 11.58 -1.88 17.88
C LEU A 68 12.34 -3.21 17.91
N HIS A 69 13.19 -3.46 16.91
CA HIS A 69 14.14 -4.57 16.85
C HIS A 69 15.52 -4.14 17.35
#